data_AF-A0A945W7B7-F1
#
_entry.id   AF-A0A945W7B7-F1
#
_cell.length_a   1.000
_cell.length_b   1.000
_cell.length_c   1.000
_cell.angle_alpha   90.00
_cell.angle_beta   90.00
_cell.angle_gamma   90.00
#
_symmetry.space_group_name_H-M   'P 1'
#
loop_
_entity.id
_entity.type
_entity.pdbx_description
1 polymer ?
#
loop_
_entity_poly.entity_id
_entity_poly.type
_entity_poly.pdbx_seq_one_letter_code
_entity_poly.pdbx_strand_id
1 'polypeptide(L)'
;MSKEIIDIGDVVCCDFCNYGDESMGGVLIGSHAICGDCCDKYGYDKPDYEHAHEVDRIFPKDKTFKENVLNLRQETTGQTSGIIEIVSGEDFFKAMGLK
;
A
#
# COMPACT_ATOMS: atom_id res chain seq x y z
N MET A 1 13.57 -23.15 5.83
CA MET A 1 13.03 -21.97 5.18
C MET A 1 12.08 -22.38 4.08
N SER A 2 10.85 -22.75 4.47
CA SER A 2 9.75 -22.74 3.51
C SER A 2 9.37 -21.28 3.27
N LYS A 3 9.49 -20.86 2.01
CA LYS A 3 9.09 -19.55 1.51
C LYS A 3 8.04 -19.77 0.46
N GLU A 4 6.93 -19.08 0.58
CA GLU A 4 5.92 -19.01 -0.47
C GLU A 4 5.91 -17.61 -1.04
N ILE A 5 6.05 -17.51 -2.37
CA ILE A 5 5.93 -16.25 -3.09
C ILE A 5 4.59 -16.30 -3.80
N ILE A 6 3.71 -15.38 -3.45
CA ILE A 6 2.42 -15.20 -4.11
C ILE A 6 2.51 -13.92 -4.95
N ASP A 7 2.39 -14.08 -6.26
CA ASP A 7 2.21 -12.96 -7.18
C ASP A 7 0.71 -12.70 -7.33
N ILE A 8 0.25 -11.55 -6.82
CA ILE A 8 -1.15 -11.12 -6.90
C ILE A 8 -1.43 -10.26 -8.13
N GLY A 9 -0.45 -10.11 -9.03
CA GLY A 9 -0.62 -9.34 -10.26
C GLY A 9 -0.87 -7.86 -10.00
N ASP A 10 -1.80 -7.29 -10.78
CA ASP A 10 -2.20 -5.89 -10.71
C ASP A 10 -3.29 -5.60 -9.67
N VAL A 11 -3.58 -6.56 -8.78
CA VAL A 11 -4.57 -6.37 -7.73
C VAL A 11 -4.10 -5.28 -6.77
N VAL A 12 -5.01 -4.35 -6.49
CA VAL A 12 -4.85 -3.24 -5.56
C VAL A 12 -6.10 -3.16 -4.70
N CYS A 13 -5.93 -3.06 -3.40
CA CYS A 13 -6.99 -2.79 -2.44
C CYS A 13 -6.50 -1.72 -1.45
N CYS A 14 -7.43 -0.90 -0.94
CA CYS A 14 -7.12 0.03 0.14
C CYS A 14 -6.80 -0.74 1.42
N ASP A 15 -5.71 -0.40 2.11
CA ASP A 15 -5.33 -1.09 3.35
C ASP A 15 -6.32 -0.86 4.51
N PHE A 16 -7.20 0.15 4.40
CA PHE A 16 -8.13 0.52 5.47
C PHE A 16 -9.55 0.00 5.24
N CYS A 17 -10.06 0.09 4.00
CA CYS A 17 -11.42 -0.36 3.69
C CYS A 17 -11.46 -1.64 2.86
N ASN A 18 -10.34 -2.11 2.31
CA ASN A 18 -10.24 -3.25 1.38
C ASN A 18 -11.01 -3.09 0.06
N TYR A 19 -11.43 -1.86 -0.28
CA TYR A 19 -12.14 -1.51 -1.53
C TYR A 19 -11.52 -0.24 -2.16
N GLY A 20 -12.19 0.33 -3.16
CA GLY A 20 -11.89 1.67 -3.68
C GLY A 20 -10.73 1.72 -4.66
N ASP A 21 -10.44 0.63 -5.36
CA ASP A 21 -9.51 0.56 -6.49
C ASP A 21 -9.83 1.59 -7.57
N GLU A 22 -11.11 1.82 -7.85
CA GLU A 22 -11.60 2.82 -8.80
C GLU A 22 -11.82 4.22 -8.19
N SER A 23 -11.57 4.42 -6.90
CA SER A 23 -11.68 5.76 -6.29
C SER A 23 -10.58 6.69 -6.82
N MET A 24 -10.81 7.99 -6.87
CA MET A 24 -9.83 8.94 -7.42
C MET A 24 -8.82 9.40 -6.36
N GLY A 25 -7.53 9.38 -6.68
CA GLY A 25 -6.46 9.82 -5.78
C GLY A 25 -6.14 8.80 -4.68
N GLY A 26 -5.97 9.29 -3.44
CA GLY A 26 -5.55 8.52 -2.27
C GLY A 26 -4.29 9.08 -1.61
N VAL A 27 -3.75 8.36 -0.63
CA VAL A 27 -2.49 8.70 0.04
C VAL A 27 -1.64 7.46 0.31
N LEU A 28 -0.34 7.67 0.49
CA LEU A 28 0.59 6.73 1.10
C LEU A 28 0.97 7.25 2.49
N ILE A 29 0.77 6.43 3.52
CA ILE A 29 1.18 6.70 4.91
C ILE A 29 1.99 5.50 5.40
N GLY A 30 3.30 5.66 5.55
CA GLY A 30 4.25 4.58 5.74
C GLY A 30 4.15 3.52 4.63
N SER A 31 3.85 2.29 5.02
CA SER A 31 3.61 1.18 4.09
C SER A 31 2.16 1.03 3.66
N HIS A 32 1.27 1.95 4.06
CA HIS A 32 -0.17 1.84 3.82
C HIS A 32 -0.64 2.71 2.65
N ALA A 33 -1.21 2.08 1.63
CA ALA A 33 -1.89 2.76 0.55
C ALA A 33 -3.40 2.87 0.86
N ILE A 34 -3.89 4.10 0.92
CA ILE A 34 -5.27 4.41 1.34
C ILE A 34 -6.00 5.12 0.21
N CYS A 35 -7.21 4.65 -0.12
CA CYS A 35 -7.98 5.11 -1.28
C CYS A 35 -8.58 6.51 -1.11
N GLY A 36 -9.03 7.09 -2.23
CA GLY A 36 -9.63 8.43 -2.28
C GLY A 36 -10.88 8.56 -1.41
N ASP A 37 -11.75 7.55 -1.40
CA ASP A 37 -12.98 7.57 -0.60
C ASP A 37 -12.69 7.62 0.91
N CYS A 38 -11.63 6.93 1.34
CA CYS A 38 -11.13 7.02 2.72
C CYS A 38 -10.56 8.42 3.01
N CYS A 39 -9.85 9.02 2.06
CA CYS A 39 -9.36 10.40 2.21
C CYS A 39 -10.51 11.40 2.31
N ASP A 40 -11.57 11.25 1.52
CA ASP A 40 -12.74 12.14 1.56
C ASP A 40 -13.51 12.00 2.88
N LYS A 41 -13.54 10.80 3.47
CA LYS A 41 -14.22 10.55 4.74
C LYS A 41 -13.42 11.03 5.96
N TYR A 42 -12.10 10.85 5.95
CA TYR A 42 -11.25 11.04 7.13
C TYR A 42 -10.25 12.20 7.02
N GLY A 43 -10.13 12.80 5.84
CA GLY A 43 -9.29 13.97 5.60
C GLY A 43 -7.80 13.67 5.49
N TYR A 44 -7.37 12.44 5.20
CA TYR A 44 -5.95 12.07 5.16
C TYR A 44 -5.11 12.89 4.16
N ASP A 45 -5.73 13.46 3.14
CA ASP A 45 -5.10 14.32 2.12
C ASP A 45 -5.15 15.81 2.47
N LYS A 46 -5.65 16.18 3.65
CA LYS A 46 -5.87 17.57 4.05
C LYS A 46 -4.68 18.12 4.83
N PRO A 47 -4.33 19.41 4.62
CA PRO A 47 -3.18 20.03 5.28
C PRO A 47 -3.35 20.17 6.80
N ASP A 48 -4.59 20.15 7.29
CA ASP A 48 -4.96 20.24 8.70
C ASP A 48 -5.25 18.88 9.35
N TYR A 49 -5.00 17.78 8.64
CA TYR A 49 -5.01 16.45 9.25
C TYR A 49 -3.99 16.38 10.39
N GLU A 50 -4.39 15.90 11.57
CA GLU A 50 -3.56 15.86 12.78
C GLU A 50 -2.20 15.18 12.55
N HIS A 51 -2.17 14.18 11.67
CA HIS A 51 -0.99 13.42 11.29
C HIS A 51 -0.50 13.73 9.87
N ALA A 52 -0.74 14.94 9.34
CA ALA A 52 -0.32 15.32 7.99
C ALA A 52 1.21 15.17 7.74
N HIS A 53 2.02 15.25 8.80
CA HIS A 53 3.47 15.05 8.74
C HIS A 53 3.89 13.57 8.54
N GLU A 54 2.98 12.62 8.72
CA GLU A 54 3.18 11.19 8.48
C GLU A 54 2.79 10.77 7.05
N VAL A 55 2.18 11.69 6.28
CA VAL A 55 1.75 11.42 4.90
C VAL A 55 2.96 11.52 3.97
N ASP A 56 3.45 10.38 3.49
CA ASP A 56 4.60 10.33 2.58
C ASP A 56 4.25 10.86 1.18
N ARG A 57 3.03 10.60 0.72
CA ARG A 57 2.58 11.00 -0.62
C ARG A 57 1.08 11.19 -0.67
N ILE A 58 0.66 12.28 -1.32
CA ILE A 58 -0.73 12.45 -1.77
C ILE A 58 -0.78 12.06 -3.25
N PHE A 59 -1.63 11.10 -3.59
CA PHE A 59 -1.81 10.67 -4.96
C PHE A 59 -2.69 11.66 -5.75
N PRO A 60 -2.37 11.90 -7.03
CA PRO A 60 -3.12 12.85 -7.85
C PRO A 60 -4.54 12.35 -8.11
N LYS A 61 -5.52 13.27 -8.07
CA LYS A 61 -6.96 12.98 -8.22
C LYS A 61 -7.45 12.87 -9.67
N ASP A 62 -6.55 12.97 -10.65
CA ASP A 62 -6.83 12.71 -12.07
C ASP A 62 -6.59 11.24 -12.48
N LYS A 63 -6.12 10.41 -11.54
CA LYS A 63 -5.92 8.97 -11.68
C LYS A 63 -6.68 8.19 -10.62
N THR A 64 -7.06 6.96 -10.94
CA THR A 64 -7.67 6.06 -9.95
C THR A 64 -6.63 5.63 -8.92
N PHE A 65 -7.09 5.17 -7.77
CA PHE A 65 -6.25 4.63 -6.71
C PHE A 65 -5.44 3.44 -7.22
N LYS A 66 -6.05 2.56 -8.01
CA LYS A 66 -5.36 1.45 -8.68
C LYS A 66 -4.23 1.95 -9.56
N GLU A 67 -4.47 2.91 -10.45
CA GLU A 67 -3.43 3.47 -11.33
C GLU A 67 -2.29 4.09 -10.52
N ASN A 68 -2.60 4.82 -9.45
CA ASN A 68 -1.62 5.44 -8.58
C ASN A 68 -0.73 4.41 -7.86
N VAL A 69 -1.32 3.35 -7.30
CA VAL A 69 -0.56 2.28 -6.62
C VAL A 69 0.28 1.48 -7.62
N LEU A 70 -0.24 1.15 -8.80
CA LEU A 70 0.54 0.45 -9.83
C LEU A 70 1.72 1.29 -10.33
N ASN A 71 1.52 2.60 -10.53
CA ASN A 71 2.60 3.53 -10.86
C ASN A 71 3.65 3.58 -9.74
N LEU A 72 3.22 3.66 -8.48
CA LEU A 72 4.14 3.62 -7.33
C LEU A 72 4.98 2.32 -7.30
N ARG A 73 4.36 1.15 -7.52
CA ARG A 73 5.08 -0.13 -7.60
C ARG A 73 6.11 -0.12 -8.74
N GLN A 74 5.72 0.38 -9.92
CA GLN A 74 6.60 0.49 -11.07
C GLN A 74 7.78 1.42 -10.80
N GLU A 75 7.53 2.59 -10.20
CA GLU A 75 8.55 3.56 -9.80
C GLU A 75 9.53 2.97 -8.76
N THR A 76 9.02 2.17 -7.83
CA THR A 76 9.79 1.67 -6.67
C THR A 76 10.55 0.38 -6.98
N THR A 77 9.94 -0.54 -7.74
CA THR A 77 10.45 -1.91 -7.94
C THR A 77 10.75 -2.25 -9.40
N GLY A 78 10.38 -1.38 -10.34
CA GLY A 78 10.46 -1.66 -11.78
C GLY A 78 9.35 -2.58 -12.30
N GLN A 79 8.37 -2.94 -11.46
CA GLN A 79 7.26 -3.84 -11.81
C GLN A 79 5.94 -3.34 -11.21
N THR A 80 4.82 -3.64 -11.87
CA THR A 80 3.47 -3.34 -11.35
C THR A 80 2.90 -4.45 -10.46
N SER A 81 3.47 -5.65 -10.54
CA SER A 81 2.98 -6.82 -9.80
C SER A 81 3.13 -6.64 -8.30
N GLY A 82 2.07 -6.93 -7.56
CA GLY A 82 2.14 -7.11 -6.12
C GLY A 82 2.76 -8.46 -5.79
N ILE A 83 3.87 -8.47 -5.06
CA ILE A 83 4.54 -9.70 -4.62
C ILE A 83 4.39 -9.81 -3.10
N ILE A 84 3.76 -10.88 -2.64
CA ILE A 84 3.66 -11.22 -1.22
C ILE A 84 4.64 -12.34 -0.94
N GLU A 85 5.54 -12.09 0.01
CA GLU A 85 6.45 -13.10 0.54
C GLU A 85 5.94 -13.59 1.90
N ILE A 86 5.56 -14.86 1.96
CA ILE A 86 5.18 -15.54 3.20
C ILE A 86 6.36 -16.37 3.68
N VAL A 87 6.86 -16.03 4.86
CA VAL A 87 7.94 -16.74 5.53
C VAL A 87 7.37 -17.47 6.74
N SER A 88 7.71 -18.75 6.90
CA SER A 88 7.29 -19.49 8.09
C SER A 88 7.87 -18.85 9.37
N GLY A 89 7.06 -18.78 10.42
CA GLY A 89 7.47 -18.13 11.69
C GLY A 89 8.70 -18.79 12.32
N GLU A 90 8.79 -20.12 12.31
CA GLU A 90 9.94 -20.86 12.83
C GLU A 90 11.25 -20.48 12.13
N ASP A 91 11.20 -20.29 10.81
CA ASP A 91 12.38 -19.90 10.03
C ASP A 91 12.73 -18.41 10.21
N PHE A 92 11.73 -17.53 10.39
CA PHE A 92 11.95 -16.11 10.71
C PHE A 92 12.61 -15.92 12.08
N PHE A 93 12.07 -16.56 13.13
CA PHE A 93 12.65 -16.48 14.47
C PHE A 93 14.07 -17.05 14.49
N LYS A 94 14.31 -18.17 13.79
CA LYS A 94 15.64 -18.76 13.65
C LYS A 94 16.62 -17.86 12.88
N ALA A 95 16.17 -17.18 11.81
CA ALA A 95 17.00 -16.22 11.06
C ALA A 95 17.34 -14.96 11.88
N MET A 96 16.44 -14.55 12.76
CA MET A 96 16.62 -13.43 13.69
C MET A 96 17.42 -13.81 14.96
N GLY A 97 17.83 -15.08 15.10
CA GLY A 97 18.52 -15.57 16.29
C GLY A 97 17.66 -15.60 17.56
N LEU A 98 16.33 -15.55 17.40
CA LEU A 98 15.35 -15.63 18.47
C LEU A 98 14.96 -17.10 18.67
N LYS A 99 15.01 -17.55 19.93
CA LYS A 99 14.65 -18.93 20.32
C LYS A 99 13.16 -19.11 20.47
#